data_AF-A0A3C1L6G5-F1
#
_entry.id   AF-A0A3C1L6G5-F1
#
_cell.length_a   1.000
_cell.length_b   1.000
_cell.length_c   1.000
_cell.angle_alpha   90.00
_cell.angle_beta   90.00
_cell.angle_gamma   90.00
#
_symmetry.space_group_name_H-M   'P 1'
#
loop_
_entity.id
_entity.type
_entity.pdbx_description
1 polymer ?
#
loop_
_entity_poly.entity_id
_entity_poly.type
_entity_poly.pdbx_seq_one_letter_code
_entity_poly.pdbx_strand_id
1 'polypeptide(L)'
;MRRPLVKRNGVHEEVEWAEAWAVIADRLPEMMARHGRESVGVYLGNPSAHSLSALLYNRSMLQALGTRRRFSASTVDQMPRQVAAAYVFGTAVSVPVPDLDHTDFLVIMGANPYASNGSLCTAPDFPGRIEAIRARGGTVVVVDPRRSRTAEEADRWLPIRPGTDALLLAAMVTTLAVDGLIAPGDHVAPHLQGLDEVVAALAPFTPESVAQATGLAAGEIRSLARDMAAAASGSVYGRIGTTTTGLGNEGFGTVTSWLIDVVNIVTGNLDRRGGAMFTMPVAGAPTTRGKSGTGKGFAIGRGHTVSRQLPEVMGEYPAAAMAEEITRAGDQGIKVMITVAGNPVLSTPNSLQLDEALSELEFMVSVDMYLNETTRHADVILPPPSQLQRGHYDVALLQFAIRNVANYSDPVLPLDDHQPDEWEILAKLGLIAAGLGADAEPALADEVGMRSMVQSSVNDPNSPIHGRDADEIVSA
;
A
#
# COMPACT_ATOMS: atom_id res chain seq x y z
N MET A 1 4.51 -24.80 -7.25
CA MET A 1 5.25 -25.14 -8.47
C MET A 1 6.72 -24.77 -8.27
N ARG A 2 7.67 -25.55 -8.81
CA ARG A 2 9.12 -25.33 -8.62
C ARG A 2 9.92 -25.11 -9.90
N ARG A 3 9.33 -25.42 -11.05
CA ARG A 3 9.92 -25.23 -12.38
C ARG A 3 9.06 -24.28 -13.22
N PRO A 4 9.67 -23.53 -14.17
CA PRO A 4 8.90 -22.71 -15.08
C PRO A 4 7.89 -23.52 -15.88
N LEU A 5 6.76 -22.89 -16.20
CA LEU A 5 5.76 -23.42 -17.12
C LEU A 5 5.74 -22.57 -18.39
N VAL A 6 5.68 -23.22 -19.55
CA VAL A 6 5.42 -22.57 -20.83
C VAL A 6 4.12 -23.14 -21.41
N LYS A 7 3.24 -22.25 -21.87
CA LYS A 7 1.95 -22.63 -22.46
C LYS A 7 2.12 -22.99 -23.93
N ARG A 8 1.75 -24.22 -24.31
CA ARG A 8 1.77 -24.73 -25.68
C ARG A 8 0.42 -25.35 -26.01
N ASN A 9 -0.16 -24.94 -27.13
CA ASN A 9 -1.47 -25.43 -27.58
C ASN A 9 -2.55 -25.37 -26.46
N GLY A 10 -2.49 -24.34 -25.62
CA GLY A 10 -3.42 -24.13 -24.51
C GLY A 10 -3.08 -24.86 -23.20
N VAL A 11 -2.01 -25.65 -23.14
CA VAL A 11 -1.60 -26.44 -21.96
C VAL A 11 -0.26 -25.94 -21.42
N HIS A 12 -0.15 -25.79 -20.10
CA HIS A 12 1.12 -25.47 -19.44
C HIS A 12 1.99 -26.72 -19.28
N GLU A 13 3.19 -26.68 -19.84
CA GLU A 13 4.21 -27.73 -19.75
C GLU A 13 5.39 -27.24 -18.89
N GLU A 14 5.91 -28.11 -18.02
CA GLU A 14 7.16 -27.83 -17.29
C GLU A 14 8.35 -27.82 -18.23
N VAL A 15 9.19 -26.78 -18.10
CA VAL A 15 10.40 -26.60 -18.92
C VAL A 15 11.63 -26.30 -18.05
N GLU A 16 12.80 -26.24 -18.69
CA GLU A 16 14.01 -25.70 -18.06
C GLU A 16 14.01 -24.17 -18.08
N TRP A 17 14.73 -23.54 -17.15
CA TRP A 17 14.84 -22.07 -17.08
C TRP A 17 15.34 -21.43 -18.37
N ALA A 18 16.36 -22.02 -19.01
CA ALA A 18 16.91 -21.52 -20.26
C ALA A 18 15.84 -21.41 -21.36
N GLU A 19 14.93 -22.37 -21.41
CA GLU A 19 13.84 -22.40 -22.39
C GLU A 19 12.78 -21.33 -22.09
N ALA A 20 12.37 -21.19 -20.83
CA ALA A 20 11.46 -20.13 -20.42
C ALA A 20 12.04 -18.73 -20.73
N TRP A 21 13.34 -18.51 -20.47
CA TRP A 21 14.01 -17.27 -20.81
C TRP A 21 14.11 -17.02 -22.30
N ALA A 22 14.36 -18.06 -23.11
CA ALA A 22 14.39 -17.93 -24.57
C ALA A 22 13.04 -17.49 -25.12
N VAL A 23 11.93 -18.06 -24.63
CA VAL A 23 10.57 -17.65 -25.03
C VAL A 23 10.32 -16.17 -24.70
N ILE A 24 10.69 -15.73 -23.49
CA ILE A 24 10.51 -14.33 -23.07
C ILE A 24 11.39 -13.40 -23.90
N ALA A 25 12.64 -13.79 -24.17
CA ALA A 25 13.60 -12.98 -24.94
C ALA A 25 13.25 -12.86 -26.42
N ASP A 26 12.54 -13.84 -26.98
CA ASP A 26 11.99 -13.76 -28.34
C ASP A 26 10.74 -12.87 -28.39
N ARG A 27 9.76 -13.13 -27.50
CA ARG A 27 8.42 -12.52 -27.58
C ARG A 27 8.35 -11.11 -26.97
N LEU A 28 8.94 -10.86 -25.81
CA LEU A 28 8.76 -9.58 -25.11
C LEU A 28 9.37 -8.39 -25.89
N PRO A 29 10.63 -8.46 -26.38
CA PRO A 29 11.19 -7.37 -27.19
C PRO A 29 10.46 -7.19 -28.52
N GLU A 30 10.03 -8.27 -29.18
CA GLU A 30 9.24 -8.23 -30.42
C GLU A 30 7.93 -7.48 -30.21
N MET A 31 7.17 -7.81 -29.17
CA MET A 31 5.93 -7.12 -28.83
C MET A 31 6.15 -5.64 -28.50
N MET A 32 7.19 -5.32 -27.72
CA MET A 32 7.55 -3.93 -27.41
C MET A 32 7.95 -3.13 -28.65
N ALA A 33 8.62 -3.75 -29.62
CA ALA A 33 8.98 -3.13 -30.89
C ALA A 33 7.76 -2.91 -31.80
N ARG A 34 6.83 -3.88 -31.82
CA ARG A 34 5.62 -3.84 -32.66
C ARG A 34 4.55 -2.87 -32.15
N HIS A 35 4.25 -2.93 -30.84
CA HIS A 35 3.12 -2.23 -30.22
C HIS A 35 3.54 -1.02 -29.37
N GLY A 36 4.85 -0.84 -29.16
CA GLY A 36 5.39 0.19 -28.28
C GLY A 36 5.32 -0.18 -26.80
N ARG A 37 6.13 0.51 -25.98
CA ARG A 37 6.30 0.19 -24.55
C ARG A 37 5.04 0.38 -23.70
N GLU A 38 4.16 1.30 -24.07
CA GLU A 38 2.90 1.56 -23.34
C GLU A 38 1.81 0.50 -23.62
N SER A 39 2.07 -0.47 -24.50
CA SER A 39 1.22 -1.67 -24.68
C SER A 39 1.48 -2.75 -23.63
N VAL A 40 2.53 -2.59 -22.81
CA VAL A 40 2.88 -3.54 -21.74
C VAL A 40 2.26 -3.08 -20.43
N GLY A 41 1.33 -3.86 -19.88
CA GLY A 41 0.78 -3.70 -18.55
C GLY A 41 1.63 -4.45 -17.51
N VAL A 42 1.66 -3.94 -16.28
CA VAL A 42 2.26 -4.64 -15.14
C VAL A 42 1.31 -4.62 -13.96
N TYR A 43 1.08 -5.78 -13.34
CA TYR A 43 0.38 -5.90 -12.06
C TYR A 43 1.33 -6.37 -10.96
N LEU A 44 1.42 -5.60 -9.87
CA LEU A 44 2.16 -5.97 -8.67
C LEU A 44 1.18 -6.37 -7.55
N GLY A 45 1.21 -7.63 -7.14
CA GLY A 45 0.35 -8.12 -6.07
C GLY A 45 0.88 -7.80 -4.67
N ASN A 46 -0.02 -7.84 -3.68
CA ASN A 46 0.26 -7.51 -2.29
C ASN A 46 1.44 -8.29 -1.65
N PRO A 47 1.65 -9.60 -1.91
CA PRO A 47 2.82 -10.32 -1.43
C PRO A 47 4.17 -9.67 -1.78
N SER A 48 4.24 -8.82 -2.82
CA SER A 48 5.44 -8.05 -3.14
C SER A 48 5.88 -7.14 -1.98
N ALA A 49 4.95 -6.60 -1.18
CA ALA A 49 5.27 -5.80 0.00
C ALA A 49 5.91 -6.60 1.14
N HIS A 50 5.82 -7.94 1.07
CA HIS A 50 6.44 -8.88 2.00
C HIS A 50 7.67 -9.57 1.39
N SER A 51 8.18 -9.08 0.27
CA SER A 51 9.40 -9.59 -0.36
C SER A 51 10.44 -8.48 -0.45
N LEU A 52 11.62 -8.77 0.10
CA LEU A 52 12.78 -7.89 -0.02
C LEU A 52 13.20 -7.75 -1.49
N SER A 53 13.28 -8.87 -2.21
CA SER A 53 13.63 -8.92 -3.64
C SER A 53 12.63 -8.13 -4.49
N ALA A 54 11.32 -8.32 -4.29
CA ALA A 54 10.32 -7.58 -5.06
C ALA A 54 10.42 -6.06 -4.79
N LEU A 55 10.60 -5.64 -3.54
CA LEU A 55 10.72 -4.22 -3.19
C LEU A 55 11.96 -3.55 -3.80
N LEU A 56 13.08 -4.28 -3.91
CA LEU A 56 14.33 -3.75 -4.45
C LEU A 56 14.37 -3.80 -5.99
N TYR A 57 13.93 -4.89 -6.60
CA TYR A 57 14.17 -5.16 -8.04
C TYR A 57 12.96 -4.89 -8.95
N ASN A 58 11.72 -4.80 -8.42
CA ASN A 58 10.57 -4.40 -9.25
C ASN A 58 10.80 -3.04 -9.90
N ARG A 59 11.43 -2.09 -9.18
CA ARG A 59 11.74 -0.76 -9.72
C ARG A 59 12.63 -0.85 -10.97
N SER A 60 13.67 -1.67 -10.92
CA SER A 60 14.60 -1.87 -12.05
C SER A 60 13.90 -2.50 -13.23
N MET A 61 13.10 -3.55 -13.00
CA MET A 61 12.27 -4.18 -14.04
C MET A 61 11.30 -3.18 -14.69
N LEU A 62 10.57 -2.40 -13.89
CA LEU A 62 9.63 -1.38 -14.36
C LEU A 62 10.32 -0.26 -15.16
N GLN A 63 11.52 0.16 -14.74
CA GLN A 63 12.32 1.14 -15.47
C GLN A 63 12.76 0.58 -16.83
N ALA A 64 13.21 -0.67 -16.86
CA ALA A 64 13.62 -1.34 -18.09
C ALA A 64 12.46 -1.56 -19.08
N LEU A 65 11.26 -1.89 -18.59
CA LEU A 65 10.03 -1.96 -19.38
C LEU A 65 9.58 -0.59 -19.90
N GLY A 66 9.83 0.47 -19.12
CA GLY A 66 9.55 1.86 -19.52
C GLY A 66 8.06 2.14 -19.79
N THR A 67 7.17 1.29 -19.26
CA THR A 67 5.72 1.46 -19.32
C THR A 67 5.22 2.26 -18.12
N ARG A 68 4.14 3.03 -18.34
CA ARG A 68 3.36 3.68 -17.28
C ARG A 68 2.12 2.88 -16.89
N ARG A 69 1.74 1.85 -17.66
CA ARG A 69 0.57 0.98 -17.39
C ARG A 69 0.80 0.05 -16.19
N ARG A 70 0.93 0.64 -15.01
CA ARG A 70 1.23 -0.06 -13.77
C ARG A 70 -0.03 -0.12 -12.93
N PHE A 71 -0.31 -1.29 -12.40
CA PHE A 71 -1.42 -1.57 -11.51
C PHE A 71 -0.88 -2.32 -10.30
N SER A 72 -1.56 -2.19 -9.17
CA SER A 72 -1.23 -3.02 -8.00
C SER A 72 -2.42 -3.25 -7.11
N ALA A 73 -2.25 -4.20 -6.18
CA ALA A 73 -3.18 -4.41 -5.08
C ALA A 73 -3.41 -3.14 -4.23
N SER A 74 -2.47 -2.19 -4.19
CA SER A 74 -2.59 -0.97 -3.38
C SER A 74 -3.77 -0.10 -3.80
N THR A 75 -4.08 -0.06 -5.10
CA THR A 75 -5.18 0.75 -5.65
C THR A 75 -6.58 0.25 -5.27
N VAL A 76 -6.67 -0.95 -4.69
CA VAL A 76 -7.90 -1.54 -4.15
C VAL A 76 -7.83 -1.77 -2.63
N ASP A 77 -6.77 -1.30 -1.96
CA ASP A 77 -6.61 -1.36 -0.50
C ASP A 77 -6.34 0.05 0.06
N GLN A 78 -5.07 0.44 0.17
CA GLN A 78 -4.64 1.51 1.05
C GLN A 78 -4.36 2.87 0.37
N MET A 79 -4.47 2.94 -0.96
CA MET A 79 -4.16 4.16 -1.73
C MET A 79 -4.87 5.43 -1.21
N PRO A 80 -6.15 5.39 -0.78
CA PRO A 80 -6.81 6.58 -0.24
C PRO A 80 -6.15 7.15 1.02
N ARG A 81 -5.64 6.31 1.93
CA ARG A 81 -4.89 6.76 3.12
C ARG A 81 -3.55 7.37 2.73
N GLN A 82 -2.87 6.79 1.76
CA GLN A 82 -1.60 7.29 1.25
C GLN A 82 -1.74 8.65 0.56
N VAL A 83 -2.81 8.85 -0.22
CA VAL A 83 -3.13 10.14 -0.83
C VAL A 83 -3.43 11.21 0.24
N ALA A 84 -4.24 10.86 1.24
CA ALA A 84 -4.51 11.77 2.36
C ALA A 84 -3.21 12.15 3.09
N ALA A 85 -2.38 11.17 3.44
CA ALA A 85 -1.08 11.40 4.07
C ALA A 85 -0.15 12.26 3.22
N ALA A 86 -0.14 12.07 1.91
CA ALA A 86 0.70 12.87 1.01
C ALA A 86 0.26 14.34 0.94
N TYR A 87 -1.04 14.61 0.97
CA TYR A 87 -1.56 15.98 1.01
C TYR A 87 -1.33 16.67 2.35
N VAL A 88 -1.47 15.95 3.47
CA VAL A 88 -1.36 16.54 4.82
C VAL A 88 0.11 16.63 5.27
N PHE A 89 0.88 15.57 5.05
CA PHE A 89 2.22 15.39 5.63
C PHE A 89 3.34 15.43 4.59
N GLY A 90 3.01 15.68 3.31
CA GLY A 90 3.97 15.89 2.24
C GLY A 90 4.53 14.62 1.58
N THR A 91 4.22 13.44 2.10
CA THR A 91 4.59 12.15 1.50
C THR A 91 3.59 11.05 1.81
N ALA A 92 3.40 10.14 0.85
CA ALA A 92 2.42 9.07 0.90
C ALA A 92 2.70 7.98 1.96
N VAL A 93 3.93 7.97 2.50
CA VAL A 93 4.37 7.02 3.53
C VAL A 93 4.38 7.63 4.93
N SER A 94 4.07 8.92 5.08
CA SER A 94 3.88 9.56 6.40
C SER A 94 2.49 9.24 6.94
N VAL A 95 2.26 7.98 7.29
CA VAL A 95 0.99 7.51 7.85
C VAL A 95 1.15 7.37 9.37
N PRO A 96 0.48 8.20 10.19
CA PRO A 96 0.47 8.04 11.64
C PRO A 96 -0.13 6.69 12.06
N VAL A 97 0.52 6.03 13.01
CA VAL A 97 0.10 4.77 13.62
C VAL A 97 -0.25 4.97 15.10
N PRO A 98 -1.28 4.29 15.64
CA PRO A 98 -1.67 4.46 17.04
C PRO A 98 -0.56 3.94 17.97
N ASP A 99 -0.27 4.71 19.03
CA ASP A 99 0.58 4.28 20.15
C ASP A 99 -0.19 3.31 21.07
N LEU A 100 -0.41 2.09 20.58
CA LEU A 100 -1.24 1.07 21.23
C LEU A 100 -0.79 0.72 22.65
N ASP A 101 0.50 0.91 22.95
CA ASP A 101 1.08 0.58 24.26
C ASP A 101 0.79 1.67 25.32
N HIS A 102 0.38 2.87 24.91
CA HIS A 102 0.19 4.02 25.80
C HIS A 102 -1.15 4.75 25.65
N THR A 103 -1.93 4.46 24.60
CA THR A 103 -3.21 5.13 24.37
C THR A 103 -4.23 4.78 25.47
N ASP A 104 -5.02 5.78 25.89
CA ASP A 104 -6.10 5.62 26.87
C ASP A 104 -7.47 5.54 26.22
N PHE A 105 -7.62 6.01 24.98
CA PHE A 105 -8.88 5.96 24.24
C PHE A 105 -8.63 5.64 22.75
N LEU A 106 -8.90 4.40 22.35
CA LEU A 106 -8.68 3.93 20.98
C LEU A 106 -10.02 3.78 20.26
N VAL A 107 -10.20 4.52 19.15
CA VAL A 107 -11.32 4.33 18.22
C VAL A 107 -10.80 3.57 17.00
N ILE A 108 -11.31 2.37 16.78
CA ILE A 108 -10.99 1.50 15.64
C ILE A 108 -12.13 1.59 14.62
N MET A 109 -11.84 2.06 13.42
CA MET A 109 -12.83 2.22 12.35
C MET A 109 -12.53 1.29 11.16
N GLY A 110 -13.52 0.49 10.76
CA GLY A 110 -13.42 -0.37 9.57
C GLY A 110 -12.19 -1.28 9.55
N ALA A 111 -11.75 -1.74 10.74
CA ALA A 111 -10.58 -2.58 10.94
C ALA A 111 -10.91 -3.73 11.89
N ASN A 112 -10.28 -4.89 11.67
CA ASN A 112 -10.48 -6.07 12.51
C ASN A 112 -9.15 -6.70 12.96
N PRO A 113 -8.39 -6.06 13.87
CA PRO A 113 -7.11 -6.55 14.39
C PRO A 113 -7.10 -8.00 14.92
N TYR A 114 -8.23 -8.52 15.38
CA TYR A 114 -8.34 -9.92 15.81
C TYR A 114 -8.29 -10.95 14.67
N ALA A 115 -8.52 -10.53 13.43
CA ALA A 115 -8.47 -11.41 12.26
C ALA A 115 -7.42 -10.98 11.24
N SER A 116 -7.02 -9.70 11.23
CA SER A 116 -6.09 -9.14 10.26
C SER A 116 -5.14 -8.17 10.95
N ASN A 117 -3.83 -8.39 10.80
CA ASN A 117 -2.84 -7.35 11.07
C ASN A 117 -2.84 -6.36 9.90
N GLY A 118 -3.07 -5.07 10.18
CA GLY A 118 -3.26 -4.05 9.15
C GLY A 118 -1.95 -3.66 8.46
N SER A 119 -1.94 -3.54 7.12
CA SER A 119 -0.77 -3.14 6.32
C SER A 119 -0.24 -1.72 6.58
N LEU A 120 -1.02 -0.86 7.27
CA LEU A 120 -0.62 0.49 7.67
C LEU A 120 -0.62 0.68 9.21
N CYS A 121 -0.52 -0.40 9.97
CA CYS A 121 -0.17 -0.40 11.39
C CYS A 121 0.36 -1.78 11.77
N THR A 122 1.68 -1.90 11.77
CA THR A 122 2.39 -3.13 12.10
C THR A 122 2.56 -3.18 13.61
N ALA A 123 1.68 -3.93 14.26
CA ALA A 123 1.74 -4.20 15.69
C ALA A 123 1.83 -5.72 15.92
N PRO A 124 2.91 -6.22 16.56
CA PRO A 124 2.87 -7.59 17.06
C PRO A 124 1.73 -7.71 18.07
N ASP A 125 1.05 -8.86 18.11
CA ASP A 125 -0.02 -9.13 19.09
C ASP A 125 -0.98 -7.94 19.32
N PHE A 126 -1.56 -7.44 18.23
CA PHE A 126 -2.57 -6.37 18.31
C PHE A 126 -3.72 -6.76 19.26
N PRO A 127 -4.27 -8.00 19.24
CA PRO A 127 -5.26 -8.46 20.21
C PRO A 127 -4.84 -8.26 21.67
N GLY A 128 -3.67 -8.73 22.07
CA GLY A 128 -3.16 -8.54 23.43
C GLY A 128 -2.94 -7.08 23.79
N ARG A 129 -2.68 -6.20 22.81
CA ARG A 129 -2.60 -4.74 23.03
C ARG A 129 -3.97 -4.10 23.25
N ILE A 130 -5.02 -4.58 22.59
CA ILE A 130 -6.40 -4.17 22.87
C ILE A 130 -6.76 -4.55 24.31
N GLU A 131 -6.48 -5.79 24.71
CA GLU A 131 -6.69 -6.24 26.09
C GLU A 131 -5.88 -5.40 27.10
N ALA A 132 -4.62 -5.08 26.77
CA ALA A 132 -3.75 -4.27 27.61
C ALA A 132 -4.22 -2.81 27.74
N ILE A 133 -4.86 -2.22 26.72
CA ILE A 133 -5.50 -0.88 26.82
C ILE A 133 -6.58 -0.91 27.88
N ARG A 134 -7.44 -1.93 27.82
CA ARG A 134 -8.56 -2.08 28.75
C ARG A 134 -8.09 -2.39 30.17
N ALA A 135 -7.08 -3.27 30.31
CA ALA A 135 -6.53 -3.67 31.59
C ALA A 135 -5.89 -2.51 32.37
N ARG A 136 -5.33 -1.51 31.67
CA ARG A 136 -4.79 -0.29 32.30
C ARG A 136 -5.82 0.84 32.50
N GLY A 137 -7.10 0.56 32.25
CA GLY A 137 -8.21 1.50 32.44
C GLY A 137 -8.52 2.38 31.22
N GLY A 138 -7.89 2.12 30.07
CA GLY A 138 -8.26 2.74 28.81
C GLY A 138 -9.54 2.16 28.23
N THR A 139 -10.09 2.82 27.21
CA THR A 139 -11.32 2.44 26.52
C THR A 139 -11.05 2.15 25.05
N VAL A 140 -11.64 1.08 24.52
CA VAL A 140 -11.59 0.74 23.10
C VAL A 140 -13.01 0.79 22.53
N VAL A 141 -13.18 1.59 21.48
CA VAL A 141 -14.43 1.73 20.72
C VAL A 141 -14.22 1.21 19.31
N VAL A 142 -15.11 0.35 18.83
CA VAL A 142 -15.08 -0.16 17.46
C VAL A 142 -16.27 0.40 16.68
N VAL A 143 -15.98 1.09 15.58
CA VAL A 143 -16.96 1.56 14.61
C VAL A 143 -16.87 0.66 13.38
N ASP A 144 -17.85 -0.22 13.23
CA ASP A 144 -17.88 -1.21 12.15
C ASP A 144 -19.34 -1.64 11.92
N PRO A 145 -19.85 -1.71 10.68
CA PRO A 145 -21.17 -2.26 10.41
C PRO A 145 -21.35 -3.70 10.92
N ARG A 146 -20.25 -4.47 10.99
CA ARG A 146 -20.23 -5.85 11.47
C ARG A 146 -19.74 -5.90 12.91
N ARG A 147 -20.43 -6.67 13.74
CA ARG A 147 -19.94 -7.05 15.07
C ARG A 147 -18.84 -8.12 14.93
N SER A 148 -17.64 -7.69 14.56
CA SER A 148 -16.47 -8.55 14.44
C SER A 148 -15.96 -9.01 15.80
N ARG A 149 -15.03 -9.97 15.84
CA ARG A 149 -14.34 -10.36 17.08
C ARG A 149 -13.66 -9.16 17.76
N THR A 150 -13.10 -8.23 16.98
CA THR A 150 -12.57 -6.98 17.55
C THR A 150 -13.66 -6.17 18.26
N ALA A 151 -14.86 -6.08 17.69
CA ALA A 151 -15.99 -5.38 18.30
C ALA A 151 -16.54 -6.10 19.55
N GLU A 152 -16.46 -7.43 19.60
CA GLU A 152 -16.85 -8.23 20.78
C GLU A 152 -15.90 -8.02 21.96
N GLU A 153 -14.60 -7.82 21.68
CA GLU A 153 -13.54 -7.63 22.67
C GLU A 153 -13.31 -6.15 23.05
N ALA A 154 -14.04 -5.23 22.41
CA ALA A 154 -14.03 -3.80 22.70
C ALA A 154 -15.04 -3.42 23.80
N ASP A 155 -14.88 -2.25 24.40
CA ASP A 155 -15.80 -1.75 25.43
C ASP A 155 -17.11 -1.25 24.82
N ARG A 156 -17.04 -0.70 23.59
CA ARG A 156 -18.20 -0.18 22.86
C ARG A 156 -18.12 -0.54 21.38
N TRP A 157 -19.25 -0.95 20.82
CA TRP A 157 -19.42 -1.17 19.39
C TRP A 157 -20.48 -0.21 18.84
N LEU A 158 -20.13 0.51 17.78
CA LEU A 158 -21.03 1.42 17.06
C LEU A 158 -21.33 0.85 15.67
N PRO A 159 -22.55 0.32 15.43
CA PRO A 159 -22.93 -0.32 14.18
C PRO A 159 -23.25 0.71 13.09
N ILE A 160 -22.22 1.40 12.59
CA ILE A 160 -22.40 2.41 11.54
C ILE A 160 -22.95 1.78 10.25
N ARG A 161 -23.74 2.54 9.49
CA ARG A 161 -24.16 2.14 8.14
C ARG A 161 -22.93 2.14 7.21
N PRO A 162 -22.73 1.09 6.39
CA PRO A 162 -21.60 1.04 5.47
C PRO A 162 -21.48 2.29 4.59
N GLY A 163 -20.25 2.82 4.45
CA GLY A 163 -19.95 3.94 3.57
C GLY A 163 -20.24 5.33 4.15
N THR A 164 -20.58 5.44 5.43
CA THR A 164 -20.97 6.72 6.07
C THR A 164 -19.97 7.23 7.12
N ASP A 165 -18.77 6.65 7.14
CA ASP A 165 -17.69 6.94 8.08
C ASP A 165 -17.25 8.41 8.07
N ALA A 166 -17.15 9.01 6.87
CA ALA A 166 -16.84 10.43 6.72
C ALA A 166 -17.88 11.35 7.40
N LEU A 167 -19.16 10.97 7.39
CA LEU A 167 -20.22 11.75 8.04
C LEU A 167 -20.10 11.69 9.57
N LEU A 168 -19.74 10.52 10.12
CA LEU A 168 -19.46 10.38 11.56
C LEU A 168 -18.30 11.28 11.97
N LEU A 169 -17.17 11.18 11.26
CA LEU A 169 -15.97 11.96 11.58
C LEU A 169 -16.21 13.46 11.43
N ALA A 170 -16.90 13.89 10.38
CA ALA A 170 -17.32 15.28 10.20
C ALA A 170 -18.16 15.78 11.39
N ALA A 171 -19.14 14.98 11.83
CA ALA A 171 -19.98 15.34 12.97
C ALA A 171 -19.25 15.32 14.32
N MET A 172 -18.20 14.50 14.47
CA MET A 172 -17.30 14.58 15.61
C MET A 172 -16.57 15.92 15.62
N VAL A 173 -15.96 16.33 14.50
CA VAL A 173 -15.27 17.63 14.39
C VAL A 173 -16.24 18.80 14.66
N THR A 174 -17.44 18.76 14.09
CA THR A 174 -18.48 19.78 14.32
C THR A 174 -18.90 19.83 15.78
N THR A 175 -19.03 18.68 16.46
CA THR A 175 -19.31 18.64 17.89
C THR A 175 -18.19 19.30 18.69
N LEU A 176 -16.93 18.95 18.40
CA LEU A 176 -15.77 19.54 19.08
C LEU A 176 -15.70 21.05 18.90
N ALA A 177 -16.01 21.55 17.70
CA ALA A 177 -16.06 22.98 17.41
C ALA A 177 -17.16 23.68 18.22
N VAL A 178 -18.39 23.16 18.20
CA VAL A 178 -19.54 23.74 18.91
C VAL A 178 -19.34 23.74 20.43
N ASP A 179 -18.73 22.69 20.97
CA ASP A 179 -18.47 22.57 22.40
C ASP A 179 -17.18 23.31 22.85
N GLY A 180 -16.43 23.92 21.93
CA GLY A 180 -15.19 24.63 22.24
C GLY A 180 -14.03 23.71 22.70
N LEU A 181 -13.99 22.48 22.18
CA LEU A 181 -13.05 21.42 22.56
C LEU A 181 -11.92 21.18 21.53
N ILE A 182 -11.78 22.04 20.52
CA ILE A 182 -10.65 21.97 19.58
C ILE A 182 -9.37 22.41 20.28
N ALA A 183 -8.42 21.50 20.41
CA ALA A 183 -7.16 21.69 21.12
C ALA A 183 -6.00 20.92 20.45
N PRO A 184 -5.47 21.41 19.31
CA PRO A 184 -4.43 20.68 18.56
C PRO A 184 -3.07 20.54 19.26
N GLY A 185 -2.86 21.25 20.37
CA GLY A 185 -1.61 21.23 21.11
C GLY A 185 -0.53 22.12 20.50
N ASP A 186 0.33 22.68 21.36
CA ASP A 186 1.35 23.66 20.98
C ASP A 186 2.42 23.07 20.04
N HIS A 187 2.59 21.75 20.02
CA HIS A 187 3.55 21.05 19.16
C HIS A 187 3.07 20.92 17.71
N VAL A 188 1.74 20.92 17.47
CA VAL A 188 1.16 20.81 16.12
C VAL A 188 0.61 22.15 15.63
N ALA A 189 0.05 22.97 16.51
CA ALA A 189 -0.62 24.22 16.14
C ALA A 189 0.20 25.15 15.21
N PRO A 190 1.53 25.33 15.39
CA PRO A 190 2.33 26.17 14.49
C PRO A 190 2.45 25.64 13.06
N HIS A 191 2.12 24.36 12.82
CA HIS A 191 2.21 23.71 11.52
C HIS A 191 0.87 23.66 10.77
N LEU A 192 -0.24 24.01 11.42
CA LEU A 192 -1.56 23.91 10.83
C LEU A 192 -1.87 25.07 9.88
N GLN A 193 -2.59 24.74 8.80
CA GLN A 193 -3.12 25.70 7.83
C GLN A 193 -4.57 25.34 7.53
N GLY A 194 -5.45 26.35 7.44
CA GLY A 194 -6.84 26.17 7.03
C GLY A 194 -7.77 25.49 8.05
N LEU A 195 -7.40 25.40 9.34
CA LEU A 195 -8.25 24.77 10.35
C LEU A 195 -9.63 25.43 10.44
N ASP A 196 -9.70 26.76 10.43
CA ASP A 196 -10.97 27.50 10.45
C ASP A 196 -11.82 27.22 9.20
N GLU A 197 -11.19 27.08 8.03
CA GLU A 197 -11.87 26.72 6.78
C GLU A 197 -12.45 25.30 6.85
N VAL A 198 -11.70 24.35 7.43
CA VAL A 198 -12.18 22.99 7.67
C VAL A 198 -13.39 22.99 8.60
N VAL A 199 -13.31 23.69 9.74
CA VAL A 199 -14.43 23.77 10.69
C VAL A 199 -15.66 24.39 10.03
N ALA A 200 -15.49 25.47 9.26
CA ALA A 200 -16.58 26.10 8.53
C ALA A 200 -17.21 25.16 7.48
N ALA A 201 -16.39 24.43 6.73
CA ALA A 201 -16.85 23.47 5.73
C ALA A 201 -17.61 22.29 6.34
N LEU A 202 -17.26 21.90 7.57
CA LEU A 202 -17.90 20.77 8.28
C LEU A 202 -19.15 21.17 9.08
N ALA A 203 -19.42 22.46 9.27
CA ALA A 203 -20.56 22.97 10.04
C ALA A 203 -21.94 22.35 9.68
N PRO A 204 -22.26 22.03 8.40
CA PRO A 204 -23.54 21.39 8.06
C PRO A 204 -23.70 19.94 8.58
N PHE A 205 -22.60 19.26 8.93
CA PHE A 205 -22.59 17.89 9.40
C PHE A 205 -22.76 17.85 10.92
N THR A 206 -23.93 18.27 11.41
CA THR A 206 -24.27 18.15 12.83
C THR A 206 -24.59 16.69 13.18
N PRO A 207 -24.47 16.27 14.46
CA PRO A 207 -24.90 14.95 14.90
C PRO A 207 -26.34 14.61 14.46
N GLU A 208 -27.25 15.59 14.50
CA GLU A 208 -28.62 15.45 14.02
C GLU A 208 -28.73 15.22 12.52
N SER A 209 -27.98 15.98 11.70
CA SER A 209 -28.09 15.90 10.24
C SER A 209 -27.55 14.57 9.70
N VAL A 210 -26.55 14.00 10.37
CA VAL A 210 -25.93 12.72 9.94
C VAL A 210 -26.53 11.48 10.62
N ALA A 211 -27.32 11.61 11.68
CA ALA A 211 -27.84 10.48 12.45
C ALA A 211 -28.60 9.46 11.59
N GLN A 212 -29.50 9.94 10.73
CA GLN A 212 -30.26 9.03 9.85
C GLN A 212 -29.35 8.32 8.87
N ALA A 213 -28.36 9.02 8.28
CA ALA A 213 -27.44 8.47 7.27
C ALA A 213 -26.48 7.45 7.89
N THR A 214 -25.89 7.77 9.03
CA THR A 214 -24.95 6.91 9.76
C THR A 214 -25.63 5.75 10.47
N GLY A 215 -26.92 5.89 10.81
CA GLY A 215 -27.63 4.93 11.65
C GLY A 215 -27.27 5.03 13.14
N LEU A 216 -26.50 6.02 13.56
CA LEU A 216 -26.09 6.26 14.94
C LEU A 216 -26.94 7.38 15.55
N ALA A 217 -27.26 7.28 16.84
CA ALA A 217 -27.98 8.36 17.51
C ALA A 217 -27.08 9.59 17.66
N ALA A 218 -27.65 10.80 17.49
CA ALA A 218 -26.91 12.06 17.66
C ALA A 218 -26.20 12.15 19.03
N GLY A 219 -26.79 11.57 20.09
CA GLY A 219 -26.18 11.48 21.41
C GLY A 219 -24.93 10.61 21.46
N GLU A 220 -24.89 9.50 20.71
CA GLU A 220 -23.72 8.61 20.64
C GLU A 220 -22.56 9.29 19.92
N ILE A 221 -22.85 10.01 18.83
CA ILE A 221 -21.86 10.79 18.08
C ILE A 221 -21.24 11.87 18.99
N ARG A 222 -22.07 12.60 19.74
CA ARG A 222 -21.59 13.61 20.69
C ARG A 222 -20.76 13.01 21.81
N SER A 223 -21.21 11.89 22.39
CA SER A 223 -20.45 11.17 23.41
C SER A 223 -19.08 10.76 22.87
N LEU A 224 -19.03 10.12 21.69
CA LEU A 224 -17.76 9.69 21.11
C LEU A 224 -16.77 10.84 20.91
N ALA A 225 -17.23 11.98 20.39
CA ALA A 225 -16.41 13.17 20.21
C ALA A 225 -15.89 13.72 21.55
N ARG A 226 -16.77 13.84 22.55
CA ARG A 226 -16.41 14.36 23.88
C ARG A 226 -15.48 13.42 24.63
N ASP A 227 -15.71 12.11 24.55
CA ASP A 227 -14.88 11.09 25.17
C ASP A 227 -13.47 11.12 24.58
N MET A 228 -13.35 11.27 23.25
CA MET A 228 -12.06 11.43 22.57
C MET A 228 -11.30 12.69 23.04
N ALA A 229 -11.99 13.82 23.21
CA ALA A 229 -11.37 15.07 23.68
C ALA A 229 -11.05 15.07 25.18
N ALA A 230 -11.81 14.32 25.99
CA ALA A 230 -11.61 14.25 27.44
C ALA A 230 -10.52 13.24 27.85
N ALA A 231 -10.19 12.29 26.98
CA ALA A 231 -9.15 11.30 27.23
C ALA A 231 -7.77 11.96 27.41
N ALA A 232 -6.94 11.42 28.32
CA ALA A 232 -5.57 11.92 28.53
C ALA A 232 -4.66 11.69 27.30
N SER A 233 -4.94 10.61 26.56
CA SER A 233 -4.41 10.33 25.24
C SER A 233 -5.40 9.47 24.47
N GLY A 234 -5.49 9.66 23.16
CA GLY A 234 -6.38 8.87 22.32
C GLY A 234 -5.92 8.77 20.88
N SER A 235 -6.46 7.82 20.14
CA SER A 235 -6.17 7.68 18.71
C SER A 235 -7.39 7.16 17.96
N VAL A 236 -7.71 7.81 16.84
CA VAL A 236 -8.62 7.27 15.82
C VAL A 236 -7.77 6.56 14.77
N TYR A 237 -8.06 5.28 14.55
CA TYR A 237 -7.36 4.39 13.64
C TYR A 237 -8.33 3.77 12.64
N GLY A 238 -8.06 3.94 11.34
CA GLY A 238 -8.85 3.35 10.25
C GLY A 238 -8.05 2.41 9.34
N ARG A 239 -8.71 1.35 8.84
CA ARG A 239 -8.17 0.45 7.80
C ARG A 239 -9.17 0.22 6.67
N ILE A 240 -9.05 -0.91 5.96
CA ILE A 240 -9.71 -1.21 4.69
C ILE A 240 -11.16 -0.73 4.61
N GLY A 241 -11.96 -0.91 5.67
CA GLY A 241 -13.35 -0.45 5.69
C GLY A 241 -13.50 1.05 5.49
N THR A 242 -12.53 1.87 5.92
CA THR A 242 -12.46 3.34 5.75
C THR A 242 -11.86 3.78 4.42
N THR A 243 -11.11 2.92 3.71
CA THR A 243 -10.54 3.25 2.40
C THR A 243 -11.43 2.81 1.23
N THR A 244 -12.30 1.81 1.46
CA THR A 244 -13.28 1.34 0.48
C THR A 244 -14.67 1.95 0.68
N THR A 245 -14.78 3.09 1.37
CA THR A 245 -16.06 3.76 1.63
C THR A 245 -16.55 4.53 0.42
N GLY A 246 -17.87 4.56 0.23
CA GLY A 246 -18.53 5.32 -0.81
C GLY A 246 -20.05 5.31 -0.67
N LEU A 247 -20.73 6.26 -1.31
CA LEU A 247 -22.18 6.26 -1.50
C LEU A 247 -22.48 6.23 -2.99
N GLY A 248 -23.19 5.18 -3.44
CA GLY A 248 -23.43 4.98 -4.86
C GLY A 248 -22.12 4.78 -5.63
N ASN A 249 -21.89 5.63 -6.64
CA ASN A 249 -20.71 5.56 -7.50
C ASN A 249 -19.57 6.50 -7.03
N GLU A 250 -19.73 7.19 -5.90
CA GLU A 250 -18.74 8.13 -5.38
C GLU A 250 -17.99 7.53 -4.18
N GLY A 251 -16.65 7.48 -4.30
CA GLY A 251 -15.77 7.01 -3.23
C GLY A 251 -15.35 8.14 -2.31
N PHE A 252 -15.41 7.91 -1.00
CA PHE A 252 -15.02 8.89 0.04
C PHE A 252 -13.80 8.42 0.86
N GLY A 253 -13.08 7.38 0.43
CA GLY A 253 -11.97 6.80 1.19
C GLY A 253 -10.86 7.81 1.54
N THR A 254 -10.54 8.73 0.62
CA THR A 254 -9.50 9.75 0.84
C THR A 254 -9.97 10.79 1.85
N VAL A 255 -11.23 11.24 1.72
CA VAL A 255 -11.85 12.21 2.67
C VAL A 255 -12.00 11.57 4.05
N THR A 256 -12.41 10.31 4.12
CA THR A 256 -12.52 9.56 5.38
C THR A 256 -11.16 9.45 6.07
N SER A 257 -10.13 9.07 5.31
CA SER A 257 -8.75 8.98 5.82
C SER A 257 -8.22 10.33 6.31
N TRP A 258 -8.46 11.40 5.57
CA TRP A 258 -8.11 12.76 5.97
C TRP A 258 -8.85 13.19 7.24
N LEU A 259 -10.16 12.90 7.35
CA LEU A 259 -10.94 13.25 8.54
C LEU A 259 -10.48 12.48 9.80
N ILE A 260 -9.95 11.26 9.67
CA ILE A 260 -9.29 10.56 10.78
C ILE A 260 -8.10 11.39 11.28
N ASP A 261 -7.25 11.85 10.36
CA ASP A 261 -6.10 12.70 10.72
C ASP A 261 -6.58 14.04 11.31
N VAL A 262 -7.65 14.65 10.78
CA VAL A 262 -8.26 15.87 11.34
C VAL A 262 -8.74 15.64 12.78
N VAL A 263 -9.46 14.55 13.08
CA VAL A 263 -9.92 14.26 14.45
C VAL A 263 -8.73 14.10 15.41
N ASN A 264 -7.71 13.35 15.01
CA ASN A 264 -6.48 13.21 15.81
C ASN A 264 -5.77 14.57 16.00
N ILE A 265 -5.74 15.42 14.98
CA ILE A 265 -5.18 16.78 15.05
C ILE A 265 -5.99 17.64 16.02
N VAL A 266 -7.29 17.81 15.82
CA VAL A 266 -8.09 18.78 16.59
C VAL A 266 -8.29 18.37 18.05
N THR A 267 -8.05 17.11 18.39
CA THR A 267 -8.05 16.62 19.79
C THR A 267 -6.65 16.63 20.42
N GLY A 268 -5.63 17.13 19.71
CA GLY A 268 -4.26 17.23 20.22
C GLY A 268 -3.52 15.90 20.30
N ASN A 269 -4.02 14.88 19.60
CA ASN A 269 -3.57 13.50 19.64
C ASN A 269 -2.65 13.09 18.49
N LEU A 270 -2.34 14.00 17.55
CA LEU A 270 -1.30 13.77 16.54
C LEU A 270 0.11 13.98 17.14
N ASP A 271 1.04 13.11 16.76
CA ASP A 271 2.47 13.15 17.08
C ASP A 271 2.81 13.36 18.56
N ARG A 272 2.12 12.59 19.42
CA ARG A 272 2.38 12.54 20.86
C ARG A 272 2.27 11.11 21.38
N ARG A 273 2.91 10.84 22.51
CA ARG A 273 2.77 9.57 23.23
C ARG A 273 1.30 9.31 23.61
N GLY A 274 0.84 8.08 23.37
CA GLY A 274 -0.55 7.64 23.49
C GLY A 274 -1.48 8.09 22.35
N GLY A 275 -0.97 8.90 21.41
CA GLY A 275 -1.67 9.41 20.24
C GLY A 275 -1.37 8.63 18.96
N ALA A 276 -1.65 9.26 17.82
CA ALA A 276 -1.22 8.78 16.50
C ALA A 276 0.17 9.32 16.18
N MET A 277 1.17 8.45 16.03
CA MET A 277 2.60 8.82 15.94
C MET A 277 3.21 8.47 14.58
N PHE A 278 4.22 9.22 14.17
CA PHE A 278 5.05 8.86 13.03
C PHE A 278 6.17 7.89 13.44
N THR A 279 6.52 6.97 12.54
CA THR A 279 7.58 5.99 12.77
C THR A 279 8.95 6.55 12.37
N MET A 280 10.01 5.95 12.89
CA MET A 280 11.40 6.22 12.47
C MET A 280 12.07 4.90 12.09
N PRO A 281 11.71 4.30 10.95
CA PRO A 281 12.18 2.97 10.55
C PRO A 281 13.71 2.93 10.42
N VAL A 282 14.31 1.80 10.80
CA VAL A 282 15.78 1.64 10.84
C VAL A 282 16.42 1.75 9.46
N ALA A 283 15.79 1.19 8.42
CA ALA A 283 16.24 1.34 7.02
C ALA A 283 16.09 2.77 6.48
N GLY A 284 15.41 3.64 7.25
CA GLY A 284 15.02 4.99 6.84
C GLY A 284 13.90 4.98 5.81
N ALA A 285 13.32 6.16 5.61
CA ALA A 285 12.28 6.43 4.63
C ALA A 285 12.34 7.91 4.21
N PRO A 286 11.57 8.35 3.20
CA PRO A 286 11.35 9.77 2.97
C PRO A 286 10.87 10.54 4.21
N THR A 287 10.31 9.85 5.21
CA THR A 287 9.87 10.42 6.48
C THR A 287 11.01 10.72 7.46
N THR A 288 12.19 10.13 7.26
CA THR A 288 13.38 10.28 8.14
C THR A 288 14.58 10.89 7.41
N ARG A 289 14.37 11.40 6.18
CA ARG A 289 15.43 11.95 5.31
C ARG A 289 14.98 13.29 4.74
N GLY A 290 15.95 14.14 4.41
CA GLY A 290 15.71 15.45 3.82
C GLY A 290 15.60 16.58 4.85
N LYS A 291 15.28 17.79 4.35
CA LYS A 291 15.23 19.01 5.16
C LYS A 291 13.79 19.38 5.49
N SER A 292 13.49 19.55 6.77
CA SER A 292 12.18 19.98 7.25
C SER A 292 11.69 21.26 6.55
N GLY A 293 10.40 21.28 6.21
CA GLY A 293 9.75 22.41 5.53
C GLY A 293 10.08 22.55 4.04
N THR A 294 10.75 21.58 3.43
CA THR A 294 11.04 21.57 1.98
C THR A 294 10.46 20.33 1.31
N GLY A 295 9.92 20.48 0.10
CA GLY A 295 9.34 19.37 -0.66
C GLY A 295 8.83 19.83 -2.03
N LYS A 296 8.63 18.87 -2.93
CA LYS A 296 8.10 19.13 -4.28
C LYS A 296 6.56 19.18 -4.33
N GLY A 297 5.90 18.99 -3.19
CA GLY A 297 4.47 18.77 -3.10
C GLY A 297 4.04 17.40 -3.64
N PHE A 298 2.76 17.10 -3.49
CA PHE A 298 2.13 15.89 -4.00
C PHE A 298 1.09 16.24 -5.07
N ALA A 299 1.09 15.50 -6.17
CA ALA A 299 0.14 15.69 -7.27
C ALA A 299 -0.18 14.34 -7.92
N ILE A 300 -1.46 14.13 -8.18
CA ILE A 300 -2.02 12.99 -8.90
C ILE A 300 -2.36 13.40 -10.35
N GLY A 301 -2.74 12.43 -11.19
CA GLY A 301 -3.23 12.71 -12.54
C GLY A 301 -2.13 13.14 -13.52
N ARG A 302 -0.88 12.68 -13.31
CA ARG A 302 0.22 12.93 -14.26
C ARG A 302 0.05 12.15 -15.56
N GLY A 303 -0.82 11.14 -15.53
CA GLY A 303 -1.35 10.43 -16.69
C GLY A 303 -2.76 9.94 -16.40
N HIS A 304 -3.44 9.47 -17.44
CA HIS A 304 -4.80 8.94 -17.34
C HIS A 304 -4.90 7.59 -18.06
N THR A 305 -5.77 6.71 -17.56
CA THR A 305 -6.16 5.48 -18.28
C THR A 305 -6.77 5.86 -19.63
N VAL A 306 -6.58 5.07 -20.68
CA VAL A 306 -7.14 5.38 -22.00
C VAL A 306 -8.66 5.23 -22.02
N SER A 307 -9.15 4.11 -21.52
CA SER A 307 -10.55 3.69 -21.57
C SER A 307 -11.50 4.65 -20.86
N ARG A 308 -11.14 5.11 -19.66
CA ARG A 308 -12.03 5.88 -18.77
C ARG A 308 -11.50 7.23 -18.31
N GLN A 309 -10.30 7.63 -18.75
CA GLN A 309 -9.65 8.87 -18.30
C GLN A 309 -9.53 8.99 -16.77
N LEU A 310 -9.32 7.86 -16.07
CA LEU A 310 -9.08 7.85 -14.63
C LEU A 310 -7.64 8.30 -14.33
N PRO A 311 -7.42 9.18 -13.34
CA PRO A 311 -6.10 9.69 -13.04
C PRO A 311 -5.20 8.61 -12.42
N GLU A 312 -3.92 8.66 -12.76
CA GLU A 312 -2.85 7.94 -12.08
C GLU A 312 -2.66 8.47 -10.65
N VAL A 313 -2.33 7.58 -9.72
CA VAL A 313 -1.93 7.88 -8.35
C VAL A 313 -0.64 7.13 -7.99
N MET A 314 0.39 7.86 -7.56
CA MET A 314 1.69 7.31 -7.12
C MET A 314 2.45 6.42 -8.14
N GLY A 315 2.24 6.67 -9.43
CA GLY A 315 2.79 5.95 -10.56
C GLY A 315 1.91 4.79 -11.04
N GLU A 316 0.70 4.64 -10.50
CA GLU A 316 -0.18 3.50 -10.74
C GLU A 316 -1.59 3.92 -11.19
N TYR A 317 -2.18 3.13 -12.07
CA TYR A 317 -3.57 3.26 -12.50
C TYR A 317 -4.49 2.37 -11.67
N PRO A 318 -5.79 2.73 -11.52
CA PRO A 318 -6.74 1.91 -10.78
C PRO A 318 -6.86 0.50 -11.35
N ALA A 319 -6.61 -0.53 -10.53
CA ALA A 319 -6.72 -1.93 -10.97
C ALA A 319 -8.14 -2.28 -11.48
N ALA A 320 -9.18 -1.59 -11.00
CA ALA A 320 -10.55 -1.75 -11.46
C ALA A 320 -10.77 -1.37 -12.95
N ALA A 321 -9.84 -0.64 -13.58
CA ALA A 321 -9.89 -0.30 -15.00
C ALA A 321 -9.06 -1.25 -15.88
N MET A 322 -8.34 -2.20 -15.29
CA MET A 322 -7.38 -3.04 -16.01
C MET A 322 -8.02 -3.83 -17.16
N ALA A 323 -9.20 -4.42 -16.94
CA ALA A 323 -9.91 -5.15 -17.98
C ALA A 323 -10.30 -4.27 -19.18
N GLU A 324 -10.66 -3.00 -18.92
CA GLU A 324 -11.05 -2.04 -19.96
C GLU A 324 -9.83 -1.45 -20.68
N GLU A 325 -8.69 -1.32 -20.00
CA GLU A 325 -7.42 -0.96 -20.63
C GLU A 325 -6.91 -2.06 -21.58
N ILE A 326 -7.32 -3.31 -21.40
CA ILE A 326 -7.06 -4.39 -22.36
C ILE A 326 -8.08 -4.34 -23.51
N THR A 327 -9.37 -4.34 -23.20
CA THR A 327 -10.45 -4.63 -24.18
C THR A 327 -11.04 -3.40 -24.88
N ARG A 328 -10.98 -2.22 -24.27
CA ARG A 328 -11.69 -1.01 -24.75
C ARG A 328 -10.78 0.13 -25.20
N ALA A 329 -9.47 0.00 -25.04
CA ALA A 329 -8.50 1.00 -25.44
C ALA A 329 -8.05 0.88 -26.92
N GLY A 330 -8.63 -0.05 -27.69
CA GLY A 330 -8.36 -0.24 -29.12
C GLY A 330 -6.89 -0.54 -29.41
N ASP A 331 -6.31 0.18 -30.38
CA ASP A 331 -4.89 0.06 -30.74
C ASP A 331 -3.94 0.52 -29.63
N GLN A 332 -4.44 1.32 -28.67
CA GLN A 332 -3.69 1.79 -27.50
C GLN A 332 -3.85 0.86 -26.28
N GLY A 333 -4.55 -0.26 -26.44
CA GLY A 333 -4.81 -1.21 -25.37
C GLY A 333 -3.58 -2.03 -24.98
N ILE A 334 -3.64 -2.60 -23.79
CA ILE A 334 -2.61 -3.49 -23.27
C ILE A 334 -2.62 -4.78 -24.09
N LYS A 335 -1.47 -5.14 -24.66
CA LYS A 335 -1.24 -6.37 -25.44
C LYS A 335 -0.39 -7.39 -24.72
N VAL A 336 0.46 -6.92 -23.81
CA VAL A 336 1.34 -7.75 -22.99
C VAL A 336 1.09 -7.48 -21.52
N MET A 337 1.02 -8.51 -20.69
CA MET A 337 0.92 -8.34 -19.23
C MET A 337 2.06 -9.05 -18.50
N ILE A 338 2.65 -8.37 -17.52
CA ILE A 338 3.54 -8.99 -16.55
C ILE A 338 2.89 -8.92 -15.17
N THR A 339 2.70 -10.06 -14.51
CA THR A 339 2.16 -10.10 -13.14
C THR A 339 3.21 -10.60 -12.18
N VAL A 340 3.44 -9.89 -11.08
CA VAL A 340 4.37 -10.31 -10.01
C VAL A 340 3.60 -10.57 -8.73
N ALA A 341 3.66 -11.82 -8.27
CA ALA A 341 3.12 -12.30 -7.00
C ALA A 341 1.66 -11.83 -6.74
N GLY A 342 0.74 -12.13 -7.66
CA GLY A 342 -0.61 -11.57 -7.61
C GLY A 342 -1.65 -12.37 -8.38
N ASN A 343 -2.89 -12.33 -7.87
CA ASN A 343 -4.05 -12.97 -8.48
C ASN A 343 -5.21 -11.97 -8.70
N PRO A 344 -5.03 -10.94 -9.55
CA PRO A 344 -6.01 -9.89 -9.76
C PRO A 344 -7.37 -10.38 -10.26
N VAL A 345 -7.45 -11.52 -10.96
CA VAL A 345 -8.74 -12.12 -11.32
C VAL A 345 -9.61 -12.36 -10.08
N LEU A 346 -9.05 -12.83 -8.97
CA LEU A 346 -9.81 -12.99 -7.72
C LEU A 346 -9.81 -11.75 -6.82
N SER A 347 -8.75 -10.94 -6.87
CA SER A 347 -8.50 -9.91 -5.86
C SER A 347 -8.83 -8.49 -6.31
N THR A 348 -9.41 -8.29 -7.49
CA THR A 348 -9.84 -6.97 -7.99
C THR A 348 -11.32 -6.97 -8.39
N PRO A 349 -11.98 -5.79 -8.40
CA PRO A 349 -13.37 -5.69 -8.87
C PRO A 349 -13.53 -6.15 -10.33
N ASN A 350 -14.74 -6.58 -10.69
CA ASN A 350 -15.08 -7.08 -12.03
C ASN A 350 -14.23 -8.29 -12.47
N SER A 351 -14.04 -9.25 -11.55
CA SER A 351 -13.25 -10.48 -11.75
C SER A 351 -13.50 -11.21 -13.07
N LEU A 352 -14.77 -11.47 -13.41
CA LEU A 352 -15.14 -12.17 -14.65
C LEU A 352 -14.73 -11.38 -15.90
N GLN A 353 -14.90 -10.05 -15.86
CA GLN A 353 -14.50 -9.18 -16.96
C GLN A 353 -12.97 -9.19 -17.14
N LEU A 354 -12.22 -9.20 -16.04
CA LEU A 354 -10.76 -9.29 -16.10
C LEU A 354 -10.29 -10.66 -16.60
N ASP A 355 -10.93 -11.73 -16.14
CA ASP A 355 -10.64 -13.09 -16.59
C ASP A 355 -10.81 -13.26 -18.10
N GLU A 356 -11.90 -12.74 -18.66
CA GLU A 356 -12.14 -12.69 -20.11
C GLU A 356 -11.08 -11.82 -20.81
N ALA A 357 -10.83 -10.61 -20.30
CA ALA A 357 -9.87 -9.67 -20.88
C ALA A 357 -8.44 -10.25 -20.96
N LEU A 358 -7.97 -10.96 -19.92
CA LEU A 358 -6.64 -11.57 -19.92
C LEU A 358 -6.47 -12.62 -21.03
N SER A 359 -7.57 -13.24 -21.50
CA SER A 359 -7.54 -14.19 -22.62
C SER A 359 -7.33 -13.50 -23.98
N GLU A 360 -7.47 -12.17 -24.07
CA GLU A 360 -7.26 -11.39 -25.29
C GLU A 360 -5.81 -10.88 -25.44
N LEU A 361 -4.96 -11.07 -24.43
CA LEU A 361 -3.55 -10.67 -24.48
C LEU A 361 -2.79 -11.47 -25.54
N GLU A 362 -1.83 -10.83 -26.20
CA GLU A 362 -0.94 -11.48 -27.17
C GLU A 362 0.22 -12.22 -26.49
N PHE A 363 0.61 -11.76 -25.30
CA PHE A 363 1.64 -12.41 -24.49
C PHE A 363 1.48 -12.07 -23.00
N MET A 364 1.70 -13.03 -22.11
CA MET A 364 1.66 -12.80 -20.66
C MET A 364 2.73 -13.60 -19.91
N VAL A 365 3.41 -12.93 -18.98
CA VAL A 365 4.40 -13.53 -18.09
C VAL A 365 3.97 -13.35 -16.64
N SER A 366 4.02 -14.43 -15.85
CA SER A 366 3.69 -14.40 -14.43
C SER A 366 4.85 -14.85 -13.57
N VAL A 367 5.31 -14.02 -12.64
CA VAL A 367 6.20 -14.42 -11.56
C VAL A 367 5.34 -14.83 -10.37
N ASP A 368 5.08 -16.14 -10.22
CA ASP A 368 4.20 -16.67 -9.19
C ASP A 368 4.53 -18.14 -8.89
N MET A 369 4.33 -18.56 -7.64
CA MET A 369 4.59 -19.94 -7.20
C MET A 369 3.40 -20.90 -7.45
N TYR A 370 2.26 -20.37 -7.91
CA TYR A 370 1.02 -21.11 -8.17
C TYR A 370 0.51 -20.94 -9.60
N LEU A 371 -0.06 -22.02 -10.14
CA LEU A 371 -1.02 -21.96 -11.23
C LEU A 371 -2.39 -21.60 -10.62
N ASN A 372 -2.90 -20.40 -10.92
CA ASN A 372 -4.09 -19.81 -10.32
C ASN A 372 -4.99 -19.17 -11.41
N GLU A 373 -6.07 -18.51 -10.99
CA GLU A 373 -7.10 -17.91 -11.86
C GLU A 373 -6.53 -16.84 -12.80
N THR A 374 -5.50 -16.10 -12.37
CA THR A 374 -4.75 -15.17 -13.22
C THR A 374 -3.69 -15.89 -14.04
N THR A 375 -2.83 -16.69 -13.41
CA THR A 375 -1.62 -17.22 -14.07
C THR A 375 -1.94 -18.28 -15.12
N ARG A 376 -3.14 -18.88 -15.12
CA ARG A 376 -3.63 -19.75 -16.21
C ARG A 376 -3.70 -19.05 -17.58
N HIS A 377 -3.71 -17.72 -17.59
CA HIS A 377 -3.67 -16.93 -18.83
C HIS A 377 -2.24 -16.75 -19.36
N ALA A 378 -1.23 -16.88 -18.49
CA ALA A 378 0.16 -16.63 -18.85
C ALA A 378 0.70 -17.64 -19.87
N ASP A 379 1.49 -17.14 -20.81
CA ASP A 379 2.30 -17.95 -21.72
C ASP A 379 3.54 -18.50 -21.03
N VAL A 380 4.09 -17.76 -20.06
CA VAL A 380 5.23 -18.19 -19.25
C VAL A 380 4.98 -17.90 -17.78
N ILE A 381 5.15 -18.91 -16.92
CA ILE A 381 5.07 -18.76 -15.46
C ILE A 381 6.44 -19.08 -14.87
N LEU A 382 7.00 -18.14 -14.10
CA LEU A 382 8.31 -18.21 -13.47
C LEU A 382 8.11 -18.35 -11.95
N PRO A 383 8.35 -19.53 -11.35
CA PRO A 383 8.19 -19.70 -9.91
C PRO A 383 9.36 -19.08 -9.13
N PRO A 384 9.14 -18.05 -8.29
CA PRO A 384 10.13 -17.66 -7.31
C PRO A 384 10.29 -18.75 -6.23
N PRO A 385 11.40 -18.76 -5.48
CA PRO A 385 11.56 -19.66 -4.34
C PRO A 385 10.47 -19.42 -3.28
N SER A 386 10.19 -20.46 -2.49
CA SER A 386 9.24 -20.33 -1.39
C SER A 386 9.76 -19.36 -0.32
N GLN A 387 8.86 -18.83 0.53
CA GLN A 387 9.26 -17.96 1.64
C GLN A 387 10.26 -18.62 2.60
N LEU A 388 10.26 -19.95 2.70
CA LEU A 388 11.21 -20.68 3.54
C LEU A 388 12.62 -20.75 2.94
N GLN A 389 12.77 -20.47 1.64
CA GLN A 389 14.04 -20.54 0.91
C GLN A 389 14.69 -19.17 0.70
N ARG A 390 14.12 -18.10 1.28
CA ARG A 390 14.57 -16.73 1.06
C ARG A 390 14.83 -16.05 2.39
N GLY A 391 15.91 -15.27 2.44
CA GLY A 391 16.13 -14.34 3.54
C GLY A 391 15.10 -13.21 3.50
N HIS A 392 14.79 -12.64 4.66
CA HIS A 392 13.85 -11.52 4.74
C HIS A 392 14.28 -10.44 5.73
N TYR A 393 14.30 -9.21 5.24
CA TYR A 393 14.30 -8.00 6.04
C TYR A 393 13.12 -7.14 5.57
N ASP A 394 12.21 -6.79 6.47
CA ASP A 394 11.03 -6.02 6.10
C ASP A 394 11.40 -4.53 5.95
N VAL A 395 11.41 -4.02 4.72
CA VAL A 395 11.69 -2.60 4.44
C VAL A 395 10.41 -1.77 4.23
N ALA A 396 9.27 -2.42 4.03
CA ALA A 396 8.00 -1.74 3.73
C ALA A 396 7.18 -1.53 4.99
N LEU A 397 6.81 -2.60 5.70
CA LEU A 397 5.87 -2.53 6.82
C LEU A 397 6.52 -2.00 8.10
N LEU A 398 7.85 -2.03 8.20
CA LEU A 398 8.55 -1.33 9.28
C LEU A 398 8.38 0.18 9.22
N GLN A 399 8.00 0.75 8.06
CA GLN A 399 7.60 2.16 7.97
C GLN A 399 6.27 2.45 8.71
N PHE A 400 5.52 1.43 9.09
CA PHE A 400 4.25 1.55 9.81
C PHE A 400 4.26 0.77 11.13
N ALA A 401 5.44 0.43 11.64
CA ALA A 401 5.57 -0.30 12.90
C ALA A 401 5.40 0.59 14.11
N ILE A 402 4.63 0.13 15.10
CA ILE A 402 4.43 0.83 16.38
C ILE A 402 5.72 0.90 17.22
N ARG A 403 6.76 0.15 16.82
CA ARG A 403 8.11 0.18 17.39
C ARG A 403 9.13 0.07 16.28
N ASN A 404 10.20 0.85 16.38
CA ASN A 404 11.34 0.72 15.46
C ASN A 404 12.11 -0.54 15.82
N VAL A 405 12.18 -1.48 14.88
CA VAL A 405 12.91 -2.74 15.02
C VAL A 405 13.76 -2.96 13.76
N ALA A 406 14.79 -3.80 13.88
CA ALA A 406 15.52 -4.34 12.75
C ALA A 406 15.63 -5.84 12.97
N ASN A 407 15.09 -6.62 12.05
CA ASN A 407 15.12 -8.07 12.14
C ASN A 407 15.37 -8.64 10.74
N TYR A 408 16.43 -9.44 10.63
CA TYR A 408 16.73 -10.24 9.46
C TYR A 408 16.45 -11.70 9.79
N SER A 409 15.68 -12.36 8.94
CA SER A 409 15.43 -13.80 9.03
C SER A 409 16.22 -14.50 7.92
N ASP A 410 17.11 -15.41 8.29
CA ASP A 410 17.81 -16.29 7.35
C ASP A 410 16.83 -17.25 6.65
N PRO A 411 17.15 -17.70 5.42
CA PRO A 411 16.40 -18.78 4.79
C PRO A 411 16.48 -20.05 5.64
N VAL A 412 15.34 -20.71 5.81
CA VAL A 412 15.22 -21.97 6.57
C VAL A 412 15.66 -23.17 5.73
N LEU A 413 15.48 -23.09 4.41
CA LEU A 413 15.82 -24.11 3.44
C LEU A 413 16.76 -23.53 2.36
N PRO A 414 17.68 -24.32 1.79
CA PRO A 414 18.45 -23.86 0.64
C PRO A 414 17.57 -23.76 -0.61
N LEU A 415 18.06 -23.02 -1.61
CA LEU A 415 17.55 -23.10 -2.98
C LEU A 415 17.82 -24.49 -3.56
N ASP A 416 16.92 -24.94 -4.45
CA ASP A 416 17.15 -26.15 -5.24
C ASP A 416 18.27 -25.89 -6.28
N ASP A 417 18.96 -26.94 -6.74
CA ASP A 417 20.02 -26.79 -7.76
C ASP A 417 19.47 -26.11 -9.02
N HIS A 418 20.19 -25.09 -9.51
CA HIS A 418 19.81 -24.28 -10.68
C HIS A 418 18.48 -23.51 -10.55
N GLN A 419 17.90 -23.42 -9.35
CA GLN A 419 16.77 -22.55 -9.07
C GLN A 419 17.28 -21.11 -8.87
N PRO A 420 16.84 -20.13 -9.68
CA PRO A 420 17.15 -18.74 -9.43
C PRO A 420 16.38 -18.20 -8.23
N ASP A 421 16.99 -17.27 -7.51
CA ASP A 421 16.31 -16.48 -6.49
C ASP A 421 15.32 -15.48 -7.14
N GLU A 422 14.39 -14.94 -6.36
CA GLU A 422 13.39 -13.99 -6.85
C GLU A 422 14.01 -12.71 -7.41
N TRP A 423 15.11 -12.23 -6.81
CA TRP A 423 15.79 -11.04 -7.33
C TRP A 423 16.41 -11.30 -8.70
N GLU A 424 16.96 -12.51 -8.92
CA GLU A 424 17.53 -12.91 -10.20
C GLU A 424 16.46 -12.97 -11.29
N ILE A 425 15.27 -13.52 -10.97
CA ILE A 425 14.12 -13.56 -11.88
C ILE A 425 13.72 -12.14 -12.31
N LEU A 426 13.55 -11.22 -11.34
CA LEU A 426 13.12 -9.84 -11.62
C LEU A 426 14.19 -9.05 -12.37
N ALA A 427 15.46 -9.21 -12.00
CA ALA A 427 16.59 -8.61 -12.69
C ALA A 427 16.69 -9.13 -14.14
N LYS A 428 16.59 -10.46 -14.34
CA LYS A 428 16.62 -11.08 -15.67
C LYS A 428 15.51 -10.57 -16.58
N LEU A 429 14.27 -10.48 -16.06
CA LEU A 429 13.15 -9.88 -16.80
C LEU A 429 13.45 -8.43 -17.22
N GLY A 430 14.03 -7.65 -16.31
CA GLY A 430 14.48 -6.29 -16.62
C GLY A 430 15.56 -6.24 -17.71
N LEU A 431 16.58 -7.10 -17.65
CA LEU A 431 17.66 -7.18 -18.64
C LEU A 431 17.13 -7.61 -20.02
N ILE A 432 16.21 -8.58 -20.08
CA ILE A 432 15.55 -8.98 -21.33
C ILE A 432 14.73 -7.81 -21.90
N ALA A 433 13.94 -7.11 -21.07
CA ALA A 433 13.18 -5.93 -21.48
C ALA A 433 14.07 -4.76 -21.96
N ALA A 434 15.32 -4.71 -21.49
CA ALA A 434 16.35 -3.77 -21.95
C ALA A 434 17.05 -4.21 -23.25
N GLY A 435 16.74 -5.40 -23.78
CA GLY A 435 17.30 -5.92 -25.03
C GLY A 435 18.62 -6.68 -24.88
N LEU A 436 19.00 -7.07 -23.66
CA LEU A 436 20.27 -7.79 -23.41
C LEU A 436 20.16 -9.32 -23.61
N GLY A 437 18.96 -9.83 -23.85
CA GLY A 437 18.71 -11.22 -24.24
C GLY A 437 18.67 -12.23 -23.09
N ALA A 438 18.41 -13.49 -23.42
CA ALA A 438 18.22 -14.58 -22.47
C ALA A 438 19.51 -15.01 -21.73
N ASP A 439 20.69 -14.65 -22.23
CA ASP A 439 21.98 -15.01 -21.62
C ASP A 439 22.52 -13.92 -20.68
N ALA A 440 21.81 -12.80 -20.52
CA ALA A 440 22.27 -11.70 -19.68
C ALA A 440 22.33 -12.08 -18.19
N GLU A 441 23.48 -11.93 -17.55
CA GLU A 441 23.67 -12.33 -16.14
C GLU A 441 22.95 -11.37 -15.17
N PRO A 442 22.03 -11.84 -14.31
CA PRO A 442 21.31 -10.99 -13.34
C PRO A 442 22.22 -10.18 -12.42
N ALA A 443 23.39 -10.73 -12.06
CA ALA A 443 24.39 -10.08 -11.21
C ALA A 443 24.84 -8.71 -11.75
N LEU A 444 24.81 -8.51 -13.08
CA LEU A 444 25.14 -7.21 -13.69
C LEU A 444 24.14 -6.12 -13.27
N ALA A 445 22.85 -6.45 -13.22
CA ALA A 445 21.82 -5.50 -12.79
C ALA A 445 21.92 -5.19 -11.31
N ASP A 446 22.26 -6.21 -10.50
CA ASP A 446 22.44 -6.07 -9.06
C ASP A 446 23.62 -5.15 -8.72
N GLU A 447 24.81 -5.42 -9.28
CA GLU A 447 26.01 -4.61 -9.01
C GLU A 447 25.80 -3.14 -9.38
N VAL A 448 25.20 -2.88 -10.54
CA VAL A 448 24.89 -1.51 -10.99
C VAL A 448 23.87 -0.85 -10.07
N GLY A 449 22.83 -1.56 -9.65
CA GLY A 449 21.79 -1.06 -8.76
C GLY A 449 22.34 -0.72 -7.37
N MET A 450 23.07 -1.65 -6.77
CA MET A 450 23.69 -1.51 -5.45
C MET A 450 24.69 -0.34 -5.44
N ARG A 451 25.61 -0.29 -6.41
CA ARG A 451 26.60 0.79 -6.53
C ARG A 451 25.93 2.14 -6.71
N SER A 452 24.88 2.22 -7.53
CA SER A 452 24.12 3.47 -7.72
C SER A 452 23.45 3.93 -6.42
N MET A 453 22.89 3.01 -5.64
CA MET A 453 22.24 3.32 -4.36
C MET A 453 23.23 3.80 -3.31
N VAL A 454 24.38 3.12 -3.19
CA VAL A 454 25.46 3.51 -2.28
C VAL A 454 26.01 4.87 -2.69
N GLN A 455 26.32 5.06 -3.98
CA GLN A 455 26.86 6.32 -4.49
C GLN A 455 25.91 7.50 -4.24
N SER A 456 24.60 7.30 -4.45
CA SER A 456 23.59 8.31 -4.12
C SER A 456 23.57 8.62 -2.63
N SER A 457 23.76 7.62 -1.77
CA SER A 457 23.68 7.77 -0.33
C SER A 457 24.93 8.41 0.28
N VAL A 458 26.12 8.15 -0.24
CA VAL A 458 27.34 8.84 0.24
C VAL A 458 27.37 10.31 -0.19
N ASN A 459 26.68 10.65 -1.29
CA ASN A 459 26.59 12.02 -1.80
C ASN A 459 25.44 12.84 -1.18
N ASP A 460 24.49 12.20 -0.49
CA ASP A 460 23.38 12.90 0.18
C ASP A 460 23.82 13.40 1.56
N PRO A 461 23.85 14.72 1.83
CA PRO A 461 24.25 15.26 3.13
C PRO A 461 23.33 14.87 4.28
N ASN A 462 22.13 14.36 4.01
CA ASN A 462 21.19 13.88 5.04
C ASN A 462 21.29 12.37 5.28
N SER A 463 22.20 11.68 4.59
CA SER A 463 22.41 10.25 4.74
C SER A 463 23.34 9.94 5.92
N PRO A 464 23.05 8.89 6.72
CA PRO A 464 23.95 8.43 7.78
C PRO A 464 25.35 8.01 7.29
N ILE A 465 25.50 7.74 5.98
CA ILE A 465 26.76 7.34 5.35
C ILE A 465 27.35 8.43 4.46
N HIS A 466 26.90 9.68 4.61
CA HIS A 466 27.43 10.81 3.85
C HIS A 466 28.96 10.93 3.99
N GLY A 467 29.65 11.13 2.87
CA GLY A 467 31.11 11.32 2.83
C GLY A 467 31.94 10.06 3.10
N ARG A 468 31.32 8.90 3.30
CA ARG A 468 32.03 7.61 3.38
C ARG A 468 32.47 7.14 1.99
N ASP A 469 33.46 6.25 1.97
CA ASP A 469 33.92 5.61 0.74
C ASP A 469 32.86 4.60 0.25
N ALA A 470 32.43 4.75 -1.01
CA ALA A 470 31.42 3.88 -1.60
C ALA A 470 31.94 2.46 -1.86
N ASP A 471 33.22 2.30 -2.23
CA ASP A 471 33.83 1.00 -2.50
C ASP A 471 34.02 0.22 -1.20
N GLU A 472 34.35 0.89 -0.09
CA GLU A 472 34.40 0.27 1.24
C GLU A 472 33.02 -0.27 1.65
N ILE A 473 31.94 0.47 1.37
CA ILE A 473 30.58 0.05 1.73
C ILE A 473 30.08 -1.11 0.86
N VAL A 474 30.38 -1.11 -0.44
CA VAL A 474 29.94 -2.18 -1.36
C VAL A 474 30.71 -3.48 -1.13
N SER A 475 31.94 -3.41 -0.62
CA SER A 475 32.79 -4.59 -0.37
C SER A 475 32.65 -5.20 1.03
N ALA A 476 31.98 -4.51 1.96
CA ALA A 476 31.71 -4.95 3.32
C ALA A 476 30.42 -5.78 3.41
#